data_AF-A0A428JZL9-F1
#
_entry.id   AF-A0A428JZL9-F1
#
_cell.length_a   1.000
_cell.length_b   1.000
_cell.length_c   1.000
_cell.angle_alpha   90.00
_cell.angle_beta   90.00
_cell.angle_gamma   90.00
#
_symmetry.space_group_name_H-M   'P 1'
#
loop_
_entity.id
_entity.type
_entity.pdbx_description
1 polymer ?
#
loop_
_entity_poly.entity_id
_entity_poly.type
_entity_poly.pdbx_seq_one_letter_code
_entity_poly.pdbx_strand_id
1 'polypeptide(L)' 'MSTASKSTKRPRKASEEAGPVLSHAEQLLSMQQREAGKTVMYRHDAWGHMETRFVRTQNVAAWEAKGFIRR' A
#
# COMPACT_ATOMS: atom_id res chain seq x y z
N MET A 1 45.68 6.41 -6.50
CA MET A 1 44.57 7.29 -6.92
C MET A 1 43.32 6.88 -6.14
N SER A 2 43.02 7.54 -5.01
CA SER A 2 41.82 7.26 -4.21
C SER A 2 40.71 8.24 -4.60
N THR A 3 39.60 7.74 -5.14
CA THR A 3 38.40 8.56 -5.37
C THR A 3 37.37 8.31 -4.28
N ALA A 4 37.14 9.35 -3.47
CA ALA A 4 36.13 9.39 -2.43
C ALA A 4 34.71 9.35 -3.02
N SER A 5 33.97 8.28 -2.73
CA SER A 5 32.55 8.17 -3.07
C SER A 5 31.71 8.99 -2.09
N LYS A 6 31.21 10.12 -2.58
CA LYS A 6 30.31 11.06 -1.90
C LYS A 6 29.10 10.31 -1.29
N SER A 7 28.99 10.34 0.04
CA SER A 7 27.84 9.84 0.78
C SER A 7 26.61 10.71 0.51
N THR A 8 25.76 10.26 -0.42
CA THR A 8 24.49 10.92 -0.73
C THR A 8 23.52 10.66 0.43
N LYS A 9 23.41 11.65 1.34
CA LYS A 9 22.35 11.73 2.35
C LYS A 9 20.99 11.47 1.68
N ARG A 10 20.41 10.30 1.91
CA ARG A 10 19.02 10.02 1.51
C ARG A 10 18.11 11.05 2.19
N PRO A 11 17.25 11.76 1.45
CA PRO A 11 16.25 12.63 2.07
C PRO A 11 15.35 11.77 2.94
N ARG A 12 15.22 12.14 4.23
CA ARG A 12 14.26 11.48 5.14
C ARG A 12 12.86 11.77 4.60
N LYS A 13 12.02 10.74 4.51
CA LYS A 13 10.59 10.90 4.19
C LYS A 13 10.00 11.95 5.13
N ALA A 14 9.16 12.83 4.57
CA ALA A 14 8.36 13.75 5.37
C ALA A 14 7.63 12.94 6.45
N SER A 15 7.75 13.38 7.70
CA SER A 15 7.04 12.79 8.82
C SER A 15 5.56 12.73 8.45
N GLU A 16 4.95 11.53 8.53
CA GLU A 16 3.49 11.42 8.50
C GLU A 16 2.95 12.38 9.57
N GLU A 17 2.15 13.35 9.12
CA GLU A 17 1.44 14.26 9.98
C GLU A 17 0.55 13.41 10.89
N ALA A 18 0.78 13.51 12.21
CA ALA A 18 0.05 12.72 13.19
C ALA A 18 -1.43 13.06 13.06
N GLY A 19 -2.18 12.16 12.43
CA GLY A 19 -3.62 12.31 12.24
C GLY A 19 -4.34 12.45 13.59
N PRO A 20 -5.57 12.96 13.57
CA PRO A 20 -6.34 13.22 14.79
C PRO A 20 -6.38 11.98 15.70
N VAL A 21 -6.19 12.20 17.00
CA VAL A 21 -6.27 11.15 18.04
C VAL A 21 -7.74 10.75 18.18
N LEU A 22 -8.19 9.87 17.30
CA LEU A 22 -9.51 9.27 17.30
C LEU A 22 -9.62 8.27 18.46
N SER A 23 -10.80 8.18 19.07
CA SER A 23 -11.10 7.09 19.99
C SER A 23 -11.02 5.74 19.27
N HIS A 24 -10.83 4.65 20.01
CA HIS A 24 -10.70 3.31 19.41
C HIS A 24 -11.89 2.97 18.49
N ALA A 25 -13.11 3.34 18.89
CA ALA A 25 -14.32 3.14 18.10
C ALA A 25 -14.31 3.94 16.79
N GLU A 26 -13.92 5.22 16.84
CA GLU A 26 -13.81 6.09 15.66
C GLU A 26 -12.69 5.65 14.72
N GLN A 27 -11.59 5.11 15.27
CA GLN A 27 -10.52 4.49 14.48
C GLN A 27 -11.06 3.32 13.65
N LEU A 28 -11.78 2.39 14.27
CA LEU A 28 -12.36 1.23 13.58
C LEU A 28 -13.36 1.67 12.49
N LEU A 29 -14.22 2.64 12.79
CA LEU A 29 -15.19 3.18 11.83
C LEU A 29 -14.51 3.86 10.64
N SER A 30 -13.46 4.65 10.89
CA SER A 30 -12.65 5.27 9.83
C SER A 30 -11.89 4.23 9.00
N MET A 31 -11.44 3.12 9.60
CA MET A 31 -10.79 2.02 8.89
C MET A 31 -11.80 1.30 8.00
N GLN A 32 -12.97 0.98 8.53
CA GLN A 32 -14.05 0.34 7.80
C GLN A 32 -14.54 1.22 6.63
N GLN A 33 -14.73 2.52 6.83
CA GLN A 33 -15.08 3.45 5.75
C GLN A 33 -13.98 3.58 4.69
N ARG A 34 -12.70 3.50 5.10
CA ARG A 34 -11.57 3.45 4.15
C ARG A 34 -11.53 2.15 3.36
N GLU A 35 -12.10 1.07 3.87
CA GLU A 35 -12.20 -0.24 3.22
C GLU A 35 -13.47 -0.39 2.38
N ALA A 36 -14.51 0.39 2.68
CA ALA A 36 -15.75 0.41 1.92
C ALA A 36 -15.47 0.70 0.43
N GLY A 37 -15.94 -0.19 -0.45
CA GLY A 37 -15.73 -0.10 -1.89
C GLY A 37 -14.34 -0.56 -2.39
N LYS A 38 -13.52 -1.17 -1.53
CA LYS A 38 -12.34 -1.94 -1.97
C LYS A 38 -12.70 -3.39 -2.24
N THR A 39 -11.98 -3.98 -3.18
CA THR A 39 -12.02 -5.38 -3.58
C THR A 39 -10.68 -6.00 -3.24
N VAL A 40 -10.69 -7.24 -2.77
CA VAL A 40 -9.48 -8.00 -2.55
C VAL A 40 -9.03 -8.64 -3.85
N MET A 41 -7.76 -8.46 -4.19
CA MET A 41 -7.16 -9.04 -5.38
C MET A 41 -5.89 -9.80 -5.02
N TYR A 42 -5.63 -10.87 -5.77
CA TYR A 42 -4.60 -11.85 -5.46
C TYR A 42 -3.64 -12.03 -6.64
N ARG A 43 -2.35 -12.24 -6.38
CA ARG A 43 -1.37 -12.61 -7.41
C ARG A 43 -0.34 -13.55 -6.81
N HIS A 44 0.09 -14.56 -7.58
CA HIS A 44 1.25 -15.37 -7.21
C HIS A 44 2.53 -14.71 -7.74
N ASP A 45 3.55 -14.61 -6.89
CA ASP A 45 4.89 -14.21 -7.33
C ASP A 45 5.65 -15.38 -7.98
N ALA A 46 6.86 -15.10 -8.48
CA ALA A 46 7.72 -16.11 -9.11
C ALA A 46 8.22 -17.19 -8.13
N TRP A 47 8.06 -16.99 -6.82
CA TRP A 47 8.41 -17.93 -5.77
C TRP A 47 7.19 -18.70 -5.22
N GLY A 48 5.99 -18.41 -5.72
CA GLY A 48 4.74 -19.06 -5.33
C GLY A 48 3.99 -18.38 -4.17
N HIS A 49 4.48 -17.28 -3.60
CA HIS A 49 3.78 -16.57 -2.53
C HIS A 49 2.56 -15.82 -3.06
N MET A 50 1.51 -15.79 -2.23
CA MET A 50 0.28 -15.07 -2.55
C MET A 50 0.35 -13.61 -2.06
N GLU A 51 0.38 -12.67 -2.99
CA GLU A 51 0.27 -11.25 -2.71
C GLU A 51 -1.22 -10.84 -2.68
N THR A 52 -1.65 -10.24 -1.57
CA THR A 52 -3.02 -9.76 -1.38
C THR A 52 -3.06 -8.24 -1.41
N ARG A 53 -3.97 -7.65 -2.21
CA ARG A 53 -4.14 -6.20 -2.31
C ARG A 53 -5.59 -5.77 -2.20
N PHE A 54 -5.83 -4.72 -1.43
CA PHE A 54 -7.12 -4.05 -1.32
C PHE A 54 -7.21 -2.91 -2.33
N VAL A 55 -7.96 -3.12 -3.40
CA VAL A 55 -8.03 -2.25 -4.57
C VAL A 55 -9.41 -1.61 -4.64
N ARG A 56 -9.50 -0.28 -4.71
CA ARG A 56 -10.78 0.41 -4.99
C ARG A 56 -11.36 -0.10 -6.31
N THR A 57 -12.67 -0.29 -6.40
CA THR A 57 -13.37 -0.78 -7.60
C THR A 57 -12.93 -0.11 -8.90
N GLN A 58 -12.70 1.19 -8.87
CA GLN A 58 -12.24 2.01 -10.02
C GLN A 58 -10.89 1.56 -10.61
N ASN A 59 -10.03 0.97 -9.78
CA ASN A 59 -8.67 0.57 -10.14
C ASN A 59 -8.55 -0.92 -10.48
N VAL A 60 -9.63 -1.70 -10.37
CA VAL A 60 -9.60 -3.17 -10.55
C VAL A 60 -9.01 -3.54 -11.91
N ALA A 61 -9.47 -2.93 -13.00
CA ALA A 61 -8.97 -3.18 -14.35
C ALA A 61 -7.44 -2.94 -14.48
N ALA A 62 -6.90 -1.94 -13.79
CA ALA A 62 -5.46 -1.66 -13.81
C ALA A 62 -4.65 -2.71 -13.04
N TRP A 63 -5.24 -3.36 -12.03
CA TRP A 63 -4.60 -4.45 -11.28
C TRP A 63 -4.77 -5.79 -11.98
N GLU A 64 -5.90 -6.02 -12.67
CA GLU A 64 -6.10 -7.16 -13.57
C GLU A 64 -5.05 -7.18 -14.68
N ALA A 65 -4.76 -6.03 -15.31
CA ALA A 65 -3.69 -5.90 -16.30
C ALA A 65 -2.28 -6.21 -15.74
N LYS A 66 -2.08 -6.09 -14.42
CA LYS A 66 -0.83 -6.47 -13.73
C LYS A 66 -0.78 -7.96 -13.36
N GLY A 67 -1.81 -8.72 -13.70
CA GLY A 67 -1.95 -10.14 -13.38
C GLY A 67 -2.48 -10.42 -11.99
N PHE A 68 -3.13 -9.46 -11.33
CA PHE A 68 -3.90 -9.73 -10.13
C PHE A 68 -5.30 -10.22 -10.50
N ILE A 69 -5.81 -11.16 -9.73
CA ILE A 69 -7.09 -11.83 -9.99
C ILE A 69 -8.03 -11.55 -8.82
N ARG A 70 -9.30 -11.30 -9.12
CA ARG A 70 -10.36 -11.19 -8.11
C ARG A 70 -10.81 -12.60 -7.70
N ARG A 71 -10.98 -12.86 -6.40
CA ARG A 71 -11.79 -13.98 -5.92
C ARG A 71 -13.12 -13.48 -5.39
#